data_AF-A0A3D1DD25-F1
#
_entry.id   AF-A0A3D1DD25-F1
#
_cell.length_a   1.000
_cell.length_b   1.000
_cell.length_c   1.000
_cell.angle_alpha   90.00
_cell.angle_beta   90.00
_cell.angle_gamma   90.00
#
_symmetry.space_group_name_H-M   'P 1'
#
loop_
_entity.id
_entity.type
_entity.pdbx_description
1 polymer ?
#
loop_
_entity_poly.entity_id
_entity_poly.type
_entity_poly.pdbx_seq_one_letter_code
_entity_poly.pdbx_strand_id
1 'polypeptide(L)'
;MPPKKAKQPTVAERRVLVGWVTAELQRAERAARSTGGRVVMRRLTRYEYNNTLRDLLGVQLDFAENLPPESVSRDGFQNNGSVLGISPIQIEYYLKAAR
;
A
#
# COMPACT_ATOMS: atom_id res chain seq x y z
N MET A 1 21.31 20.93 -20.99
CA MET A 1 21.76 20.16 -22.18
C MET A 1 23.27 20.02 -22.15
N PRO A 2 23.85 18.92 -22.67
CA PRO A 2 25.30 18.82 -22.78
C PRO A 2 25.83 19.86 -23.80
N PRO A 3 27.06 20.37 -23.63
CA PRO A 3 27.66 21.33 -24.56
C PRO A 3 27.77 20.75 -25.98
N LYS A 4 27.38 21.54 -26.99
CA LYS A 4 27.35 21.14 -28.42
C LYS A 4 28.69 20.60 -28.96
N LYS A 5 29.82 20.97 -28.36
CA LYS A 5 31.18 20.60 -28.81
C LYS A 5 31.82 19.46 -28.01
N ALA A 6 31.13 18.94 -26.99
CA ALA A 6 31.68 17.87 -26.16
C ALA A 6 31.51 16.51 -26.83
N LYS A 7 32.56 15.67 -26.78
CA LYS A 7 32.48 14.26 -27.20
C LYS A 7 31.37 13.57 -26.40
N GLN A 8 30.40 13.03 -27.13
CA GLN A 8 29.33 12.24 -26.51
C GLN A 8 29.84 10.81 -26.24
N PRO A 9 29.33 10.16 -25.19
CA PRO A 9 29.65 8.75 -24.96
C PRO A 9 29.17 7.92 -26.15
N THR A 10 29.91 6.90 -26.50
CA THR A 10 29.54 5.89 -27.49
C THR A 10 28.26 5.15 -27.07
N VAL A 11 27.64 4.41 -28.00
CA VAL A 11 26.47 3.58 -27.69
C VAL A 11 26.77 2.57 -26.58
N ALA A 12 27.98 2.00 -26.58
CA ALA A 12 28.43 1.05 -25.56
C ALA A 12 28.52 1.72 -24.18
N GLU A 13 29.18 2.88 -24.09
CA GLU A 13 29.30 3.63 -22.84
C GLU A 13 27.95 4.10 -22.30
N ARG A 14 27.04 4.55 -23.19
CA ARG A 14 25.66 4.89 -22.79
C ARG A 14 24.93 3.68 -22.24
N ARG A 15 25.09 2.50 -22.85
CA ARG A 15 24.44 1.27 -22.38
C ARG A 15 24.95 0.87 -20.98
N VAL A 16 26.25 0.99 -20.74
CA VAL A 16 26.84 0.75 -19.40
C VAL A 16 26.27 1.74 -18.39
N LEU A 17 26.26 3.04 -18.71
CA LEU A 17 25.76 4.08 -17.81
C LEU A 17 24.27 3.87 -17.48
N VAL A 18 23.43 3.64 -18.49
CA VAL A 18 21.99 3.41 -18.30
C VAL A 18 21.75 2.15 -17.48
N GLY A 19 22.50 1.07 -17.72
CA GLY A 19 22.42 -0.15 -16.94
C GLY A 19 22.75 0.08 -15.46
N TRP A 20 23.83 0.82 -15.20
CA TRP A 20 24.21 1.20 -13.83
C TRP A 20 23.13 2.05 -13.14
N VAL A 21 22.66 3.13 -13.77
CA VAL A 21 21.60 4.00 -13.20
C VAL A 21 20.33 3.20 -12.93
N THR A 22 19.93 2.33 -13.86
CA THR A 22 18.73 1.50 -13.69
C THR A 22 18.87 0.57 -12.49
N ALA A 23 20.02 -0.08 -12.34
CA ALA A 23 20.29 -0.96 -11.21
C ALA A 23 20.28 -0.21 -9.87
N GLU A 24 20.87 0.99 -9.82
CA GLU A 24 20.84 1.82 -8.60
C GLU A 24 19.44 2.31 -8.25
N LEU A 25 18.66 2.76 -9.24
CA LEU A 25 17.27 3.17 -9.02
C LEU A 25 16.43 2.02 -8.47
N GLN A 26 16.59 0.82 -9.03
CA GLN A 26 15.90 -0.37 -8.51
C GLN A 26 16.36 -0.74 -7.10
N ARG A 27 17.66 -0.59 -6.78
CA ARG A 27 18.15 -0.79 -5.40
C ARG A 27 17.55 0.22 -4.43
N ALA A 28 17.56 1.50 -4.79
CA ALA A 28 17.02 2.59 -3.98
C ALA A 28 15.51 2.41 -3.75
N GLU A 29 14.76 2.04 -4.79
CA GLU A 29 13.33 1.77 -4.70
C GLU A 29 13.03 0.59 -3.77
N ARG A 30 13.78 -0.53 -3.90
CA ARG A 30 13.63 -1.68 -3.00
C ARG A 30 13.95 -1.32 -1.56
N ALA A 31 14.99 -0.52 -1.34
CA ALA A 31 15.35 -0.04 -0.01
C ALA A 31 14.26 0.87 0.57
N ALA A 32 13.71 1.78 -0.24
CA ALA A 32 12.65 2.71 0.18
C ALA A 32 11.32 1.99 0.48
N ARG A 33 11.00 0.91 -0.25
CA ARG A 33 9.80 0.09 -0.02
C ARG A 33 10.00 -1.00 1.05
N SER A 34 11.23 -1.27 1.46
CA SER A 34 11.51 -2.28 2.47
C SER A 34 10.83 -1.93 3.79
N THR A 35 10.05 -2.87 4.33
CA THR A 35 9.48 -2.74 5.67
C THR A 35 10.49 -3.13 6.77
N GLY A 36 11.74 -3.46 6.40
CA GLY A 36 12.76 -3.95 7.33
C GLY A 36 12.39 -5.29 7.97
N GLY A 37 11.59 -6.11 7.30
CA GLY A 37 11.07 -7.37 7.83
C GLY A 37 9.86 -7.22 8.78
N ARG A 38 9.38 -5.99 8.99
CA ARG A 38 8.15 -5.78 9.78
C ARG A 38 6.94 -6.12 8.93
N VAL A 39 6.08 -6.98 9.47
CA VAL A 39 4.75 -7.23 8.89
C VAL A 39 3.88 -6.03 9.20
N VAL A 40 3.32 -5.41 8.16
CA VAL A 40 2.32 -4.36 8.32
C VAL A 40 0.98 -5.02 8.58
N MET A 41 0.64 -5.17 9.86
CA MET A 41 -0.68 -5.65 10.26
C MET A 41 -1.72 -4.58 9.93
N ARG A 42 -2.79 -4.98 9.25
CA ARG A 42 -3.93 -4.12 8.94
C ARG A 42 -5.24 -4.79 9.32
N ARG A 43 -6.24 -4.00 9.71
CA ARG A 43 -7.63 -4.48 9.76
C ARG A 43 -8.22 -4.62 8.36
N LEU A 44 -9.33 -5.36 8.27
CA LEU A 44 -10.19 -5.33 7.09
C LEU A 44 -10.85 -3.95 6.97
N THR A 45 -10.97 -3.47 5.74
CA THR A 45 -11.85 -2.35 5.39
C THR A 45 -13.31 -2.75 5.59
N ARG A 46 -14.22 -1.78 5.65
CA ARG A 46 -15.67 -2.03 5.77
C ARG A 46 -16.20 -2.95 4.68
N TYR A 47 -15.80 -2.71 3.42
CA TYR A 47 -16.25 -3.54 2.31
C TYR A 47 -15.65 -4.95 2.37
N GLU A 48 -14.36 -5.09 2.72
CA GLU A 48 -13.75 -6.41 2.92
C GLU A 48 -14.42 -7.17 4.07
N TYR A 49 -14.70 -6.50 5.19
CA TYR A 49 -15.36 -7.09 6.35
C TYR A 49 -16.77 -7.59 5.99
N ASN A 50 -17.55 -6.75 5.31
CA ASN A 50 -18.91 -7.09 4.89
C ASN A 50 -18.91 -8.27 3.91
N ASN A 51 -18.04 -8.23 2.89
CA ASN A 51 -17.93 -9.32 1.91
C ASN A 51 -17.48 -10.62 2.59
N THR A 52 -16.50 -10.55 3.48
CA THR A 52 -16.02 -11.72 4.24
C THR A 52 -17.14 -12.36 5.04
N LEU A 53 -17.95 -11.57 5.75
CA LEU A 53 -19.06 -12.12 6.53
C LEU A 53 -20.20 -12.66 5.66
N ARG A 54 -20.50 -12.01 4.53
CA ARG A 54 -21.45 -12.55 3.55
C ARG A 54 -20.99 -13.90 2.99
N ASP A 55 -19.72 -14.03 2.67
CA ASP A 55 -19.14 -15.26 2.14
C ASP A 55 -19.10 -16.37 3.20
N LEU A 56 -18.77 -16.04 4.45
CA LEU A 56 -18.70 -17.00 5.55
C LEU A 56 -20.08 -17.46 6.04
N LEU A 57 -21.07 -16.57 6.06
CA LEU A 57 -22.38 -16.82 6.64
C LEU A 57 -23.46 -17.16 5.59
N GLY A 58 -23.21 -16.87 4.31
CA GLY A 58 -24.14 -17.13 3.22
C GLY A 58 -25.38 -16.22 3.23
N VAL A 59 -25.37 -15.11 3.97
CA VAL A 59 -26.50 -14.18 4.10
C VAL A 59 -26.13 -12.78 3.60
N GLN A 60 -27.05 -12.12 2.90
CA GLN A 60 -26.83 -10.79 2.32
C GLN A 60 -27.24 -9.66 3.28
N LEU A 61 -26.66 -9.63 4.47
CA LEU A 61 -26.81 -8.52 5.42
C LEU A 61 -25.72 -7.47 5.20
N ASP A 62 -25.91 -6.25 5.70
CA ASP A 62 -24.83 -5.26 5.80
C ASP A 62 -24.21 -5.28 7.20
N PHE A 63 -23.14 -6.07 7.34
CA PHE A 63 -22.43 -6.22 8.60
C PHE A 63 -21.51 -5.03 8.92
N ALA A 64 -21.25 -4.16 7.95
CA ALA A 64 -20.32 -3.03 8.08
C ALA A 64 -21.03 -1.68 8.14
N GLU A 65 -22.36 -1.66 8.18
CA GLU A 65 -23.20 -0.46 8.19
C GLU A 65 -22.75 0.52 9.28
N ASN A 66 -22.60 0.02 10.51
CA ASN A 66 -22.25 0.81 11.68
C ASN A 66 -20.74 1.01 11.89
N LEU A 67 -19.88 0.40 11.05
CA LEU A 67 -18.44 0.56 11.21
C LEU A 67 -17.99 1.94 10.70
N PRO A 68 -17.05 2.60 11.39
CA PRO A 68 -16.55 3.91 10.97
C PRO A 68 -15.70 3.78 9.68
N PRO A 69 -15.68 4.83 8.84
CA PRO A 69 -15.01 4.80 7.55
C PRO A 69 -13.48 4.66 7.66
N GLU A 70 -12.86 4.19 6.58
CA GLU A 70 -11.41 4.11 6.43
C GLU A 70 -10.77 5.49 6.36
N SER A 71 -9.58 5.61 6.97
CA SER A 71 -8.69 6.75 6.71
C SER A 71 -8.15 6.65 5.29
N VAL A 72 -8.20 7.75 4.55
CA VAL A 72 -7.62 7.83 3.21
C VAL A 72 -6.11 7.99 3.35
N SER A 73 -5.36 7.07 2.75
CA SER A 73 -3.89 7.18 2.73
C SER A 73 -3.45 8.38 1.90
N ARG A 74 -2.19 8.81 2.05
CA ARG A 74 -1.61 9.90 1.25
C ARG A 74 -1.77 9.69 -0.26
N ASP A 75 -1.76 8.44 -0.69
CA ASP A 75 -1.88 8.03 -2.09
C ASP A 75 -3.34 7.87 -2.55
N GLY A 76 -4.32 8.16 -1.68
CA GLY A 76 -5.76 8.07 -1.99
C GLY A 76 -6.38 6.69 -1.76
N PHE A 77 -5.59 5.67 -1.43
CA PHE A 77 -6.10 4.32 -1.19
C PHE A 77 -6.71 4.16 0.20
N GLN A 78 -7.81 3.42 0.28
CA GLN A 78 -8.51 3.08 1.52
C GLN A 78 -8.05 1.75 2.14
N ASN A 79 -7.27 0.94 1.42
CA ASN A 79 -6.79 -0.38 1.86
C ASN A 79 -5.30 -0.40 2.26
N ASN A 80 -4.70 0.76 2.48
CA ASN A 80 -3.28 0.87 2.79
C ASN A 80 -3.01 0.48 4.25
N GLY A 81 -2.20 -0.56 4.46
CA GLY A 81 -1.89 -1.08 5.79
C GLY A 81 -1.16 -0.09 6.71
N SER A 82 -0.49 0.92 6.17
CA SER A 82 0.20 1.93 6.99
C SER A 82 -0.75 2.87 7.74
N VAL A 83 -2.00 2.98 7.29
CA VAL A 83 -3.05 3.82 7.92
C VAL A 83 -4.22 3.01 8.49
N LEU A 84 -4.30 1.72 8.18
CA LEU A 84 -5.37 0.81 8.65
C LEU A 84 -5.00 0.06 9.93
N GLY A 85 -4.64 0.81 10.98
CA GLY A 85 -4.52 0.27 12.33
C GLY A 85 -5.87 0.02 13.01
N ILE A 86 -5.82 -0.68 14.14
CA ILE A 86 -6.96 -0.82 15.06
C ILE A 86 -6.82 0.25 16.16
N SER A 87 -7.80 1.13 16.27
CA SER A 87 -7.91 2.10 17.36
C SER A 87 -8.92 1.63 18.42
N PRO A 88 -8.90 2.19 19.65
CA PRO A 88 -9.87 1.82 20.69
C PRO A 88 -11.33 1.93 20.22
N ILE A 89 -11.66 3.02 19.53
CA ILE A 89 -13.01 3.22 18.99
C ILE A 89 -13.41 2.13 17.97
N GLN A 90 -12.47 1.64 17.16
CA GLN A 90 -12.76 0.53 16.24
C GLN A 90 -13.12 -0.76 16.97
N ILE A 91 -12.44 -1.04 18.09
CA ILE A 91 -12.77 -2.20 18.93
C ILE A 91 -14.18 -2.07 19.49
N GLU A 92 -14.58 -0.89 19.96
CA GLU A 92 -15.93 -0.64 20.46
C GLU A 92 -17.00 -0.90 19.37
N TYR A 93 -16.76 -0.45 18.14
CA TYR A 93 -17.67 -0.71 17.02
C TYR A 93 -17.75 -2.19 16.65
N TYR A 94 -16.64 -2.92 16.65
CA TYR A 94 -16.66 -4.37 16.42
C TYR A 94 -17.42 -5.12 17.52
N LEU A 95 -17.24 -4.75 18.79
CA LEU A 95 -17.98 -5.34 19.90
C LEU A 95 -19.48 -5.05 19.80
N LYS A 96 -19.85 -3.84 19.37
CA LYS A 96 -21.25 -3.46 19.16
C LYS A 96 -21.88 -4.23 18.00
N ALA A 97 -21.14 -4.48 16.92
CA ALA A 97 -21.62 -5.22 15.75
C ALA A 97 -21.79 -6.73 16.02
N ALA A 98 -21.10 -7.27 17.03
CA ALA A 98 -21.16 -8.69 17.40
C ALA A 98 -22.25 -9.04 18.43
N ARG A 99 -23.02 -8.05 18.91
CA ARG A 99 -24.15 -8.24 19.83
C ARG A 99 -25.46 -8.32 19.05
#